data_AF-A0A9X2VP65-F1
#
_entry.id   AF-A0A9X2VP65-F1
#
_cell.length_a   1.000
_cell.length_b   1.000
_cell.length_c   1.000
_cell.angle_alpha   90.00
_cell.angle_beta   90.00
_cell.angle_gamma   90.00
#
_symmetry.space_group_name_H-M   'P 1'
#
loop_
_entity.id
_entity.type
_entity.pdbx_description
1 polymer ?
#
loop_
_entity_poly.entity_id
_entity_poly.type
_entity_poly.pdbx_seq_one_letter_code
_entity_poly.pdbx_strand_id
1 'polypeptide(L)'
;MADLSEYRRKRDPGRTPEPVPDEGVLPHGADDTFVIQEHHASSLHWDVRLERGGVLVSFAVPKGLPPEPGVIRLAVRTEDHPLEYAGFSGVIPRGEYGGGEMFLWDRGRYETVKWSDREVDVVLHGDRVEGEFVFFRRDGSSGKDWMVRRRHVAARPDWVSLPVDLRPMVATVGSLPPVEQDDEWSYEFRWDGLRVLARVEGGRVVLSDGVGGDVTALFPEVQGLGAGLGMTQVVLDGVVVAFSGGRPSAEGLGQRLGASSAARVRRVVRSVPVSLLVFDLLHLEGRSTVGLGHGDRRVLLEELGLAGSSWLTPPAFRGGGAAVVAAGVEQGLSGVVAKRSDSVYSPGVRSPLWVEVLSGG
;
A
#
# COMPACT_ATOMS: atom_id res chain seq x y z
N MET A 1 -28.72 -22.14 4.16
CA MET A 1 -29.21 -22.09 2.77
C MET A 1 -28.82 -20.75 2.22
N ALA A 2 -28.36 -20.71 0.95
CA ALA A 2 -28.07 -19.46 0.25
C ALA A 2 -29.34 -18.60 0.17
N ASP A 3 -29.23 -17.31 0.48
CA ASP A 3 -30.36 -16.39 0.51
C ASP A 3 -29.92 -14.94 0.27
N LEU A 4 -30.62 -14.24 -0.63
CA LEU A 4 -30.38 -12.83 -0.97
C LEU A 4 -31.37 -11.88 -0.28
N SER A 5 -32.25 -12.36 0.61
CA SER A 5 -33.26 -11.51 1.27
C SER A 5 -32.64 -10.35 2.05
N GLU A 6 -31.59 -10.61 2.83
CA GLU A 6 -30.85 -9.57 3.56
C GLU A 6 -30.12 -8.64 2.60
N TYR A 7 -29.57 -9.18 1.51
CA TYR A 7 -28.91 -8.38 0.48
C TYR A 7 -29.87 -7.37 -0.14
N ARG A 8 -31.01 -7.83 -0.65
CA ARG A 8 -32.04 -6.99 -1.26
C ARG A 8 -32.59 -5.96 -0.28
N ARG A 9 -32.86 -6.34 0.97
CA ARG A 9 -33.37 -5.42 2.00
C ARG A 9 -32.47 -4.22 2.26
N LYS A 10 -31.16 -4.37 2.07
CA LYS A 10 -30.16 -3.32 2.32
C LYS A 10 -29.94 -2.37 1.14
N ARG A 11 -30.51 -2.67 -0.04
CA ARG A 11 -30.24 -1.95 -1.31
C ARG A 11 -31.52 -1.30 -1.82
N ASP A 12 -31.36 -0.11 -2.39
CA ASP A 12 -32.38 0.56 -3.18
C ASP A 12 -31.89 0.60 -4.65
N PRO A 13 -32.49 -0.21 -5.56
CA PRO A 13 -32.07 -0.28 -6.96
C PRO A 13 -32.12 1.07 -7.70
N GLY A 14 -32.88 2.04 -7.20
CA GLY A 14 -32.93 3.39 -7.77
C GLY A 14 -31.78 4.29 -7.34
N ARG A 15 -30.99 3.87 -6.34
CA ARG A 15 -29.95 4.69 -5.70
C ARG A 15 -28.57 4.06 -5.71
N THR A 16 -28.46 2.75 -5.88
CA THR A 16 -27.17 2.05 -5.97
C THR A 16 -26.90 1.55 -7.39
N PRO A 17 -25.65 1.63 -7.90
CA PRO A 17 -25.25 0.98 -9.15
C PRO A 17 -25.00 -0.54 -8.97
N GLU A 18 -25.13 -1.06 -7.76
CA GLU A 18 -24.96 -2.48 -7.45
C GLU A 18 -26.02 -3.34 -8.15
N PRO A 19 -25.70 -4.58 -8.59
CA PRO A 19 -26.68 -5.48 -9.17
C PRO A 19 -27.66 -6.00 -8.11
N VAL A 20 -28.95 -5.70 -8.30
CA VAL A 20 -30.03 -6.18 -7.43
C VAL A 20 -30.97 -7.07 -8.23
N PRO A 21 -30.75 -8.40 -8.27
CA PRO A 21 -31.60 -9.30 -9.03
C PRO A 21 -32.98 -9.44 -8.36
N ASP A 22 -34.00 -9.60 -9.20
CA ASP A 22 -35.39 -9.85 -8.79
C ASP A 22 -35.51 -11.12 -7.93
N GLU A 23 -36.64 -11.25 -7.22
CA GLU A 23 -36.95 -12.49 -6.50
C GLU A 23 -37.16 -13.65 -7.47
N GLY A 24 -36.50 -14.80 -7.19
CA GLY A 24 -36.53 -15.94 -8.08
C GLY A 24 -35.60 -17.07 -7.64
N VAL A 25 -35.53 -18.11 -8.45
CA VAL A 25 -34.58 -19.22 -8.28
C VAL A 25 -33.18 -18.68 -8.44
N LEU A 26 -32.31 -18.94 -7.46
CA LEU A 26 -30.91 -18.54 -7.53
C LEU A 26 -30.23 -19.19 -8.74
N PRO A 27 -29.33 -18.46 -9.44
CA PRO A 27 -28.58 -19.04 -10.53
C PRO A 27 -27.74 -20.22 -10.02
N HIS A 28 -27.45 -21.18 -10.90
CA HIS A 28 -26.52 -22.27 -10.60
C HIS A 28 -25.19 -21.99 -11.30
N GLY A 29 -24.10 -22.01 -10.55
CA GLY A 29 -22.76 -22.01 -11.11
C GLY A 29 -22.00 -23.28 -10.70
N ALA A 30 -20.68 -23.24 -10.76
CA ALA A 30 -19.82 -24.39 -10.49
C ALA A 30 -19.32 -24.46 -9.03
N ASP A 31 -19.72 -23.49 -8.19
CA ASP A 31 -19.30 -23.38 -6.78
C ASP A 31 -17.77 -23.34 -6.62
N ASP A 32 -17.09 -22.68 -7.55
CA ASP A 32 -15.64 -22.63 -7.62
C ASP A 32 -15.08 -21.29 -8.11
N THR A 33 -15.91 -20.24 -8.25
CA THR A 33 -15.40 -18.89 -8.53
C THR A 33 -15.12 -18.15 -7.24
N PHE A 34 -14.02 -17.40 -7.19
CA PHE A 34 -13.82 -16.39 -6.16
C PHE A 34 -13.51 -15.03 -6.76
N VAL A 35 -13.86 -13.99 -6.02
CA VAL A 35 -13.39 -12.63 -6.27
C VAL A 35 -12.93 -11.99 -4.98
N ILE A 36 -11.99 -11.05 -5.11
CA ILE A 36 -11.57 -10.17 -4.03
C ILE A 36 -11.79 -8.75 -4.53
N GLN A 37 -12.65 -8.01 -3.84
CA GLN A 37 -12.92 -6.61 -4.14
C GLN A 37 -12.28 -5.73 -3.08
N GLU A 38 -11.56 -4.70 -3.50
CA GLU A 38 -11.05 -3.65 -2.63
C GLU A 38 -12.15 -2.61 -2.41
N HIS A 39 -12.48 -2.31 -1.15
CA HIS A 39 -13.59 -1.44 -0.79
C HIS A 39 -13.15 -0.29 0.10
N HIS A 40 -13.18 0.92 -0.47
CA HIS A 40 -12.91 2.20 0.19
C HIS A 40 -14.19 2.75 0.81
N ALA A 41 -14.73 2.04 1.80
CA ALA A 41 -15.90 2.47 2.56
C ALA A 41 -15.53 3.46 3.69
N SER A 42 -16.22 3.40 4.83
CA SER A 42 -15.81 4.14 6.04
C SER A 42 -14.40 3.75 6.52
N SER A 43 -13.96 2.52 6.19
CA SER A 43 -12.60 2.02 6.33
C SER A 43 -12.26 1.13 5.15
N LEU A 44 -11.01 1.20 4.69
CA LEU A 44 -10.47 0.29 3.68
C LEU A 44 -10.51 -1.17 4.16
N HIS A 45 -11.03 -2.05 3.33
CA HIS A 45 -11.04 -3.50 3.54
C HIS A 45 -11.17 -4.23 2.20
N TRP A 46 -11.04 -5.56 2.25
CA TRP A 46 -11.17 -6.42 1.07
C TRP A 46 -12.26 -7.44 1.28
N ASP A 47 -13.24 -7.43 0.40
CA ASP A 47 -14.30 -8.42 0.38
C ASP A 47 -13.84 -9.65 -0.37
N VAL A 48 -13.57 -10.73 0.37
CA VAL A 48 -13.30 -12.05 -0.21
C VAL A 48 -14.63 -12.77 -0.38
N ARG A 49 -14.95 -13.12 -1.62
CA ARG A 49 -16.25 -13.67 -1.99
C ARG A 49 -16.05 -15.01 -2.69
N LEU A 50 -16.73 -16.03 -2.20
CA LEU A 50 -16.65 -17.40 -2.68
C LEU A 50 -18.03 -17.80 -3.22
N GLU A 51 -18.10 -18.16 -4.49
CA GLU A 51 -19.30 -18.71 -5.10
C GLU A 51 -19.70 -20.02 -4.39
N ARG A 52 -20.91 -20.08 -3.82
CA ARG A 52 -21.45 -21.28 -3.21
C ARG A 52 -22.96 -21.30 -3.24
N GLY A 53 -23.55 -22.37 -3.79
CA GLY A 53 -24.99 -22.57 -3.80
C GLY A 53 -25.75 -21.44 -4.51
N GLY A 54 -25.17 -20.86 -5.57
CA GLY A 54 -25.81 -19.81 -6.37
C GLY A 54 -25.70 -18.38 -5.82
N VAL A 55 -24.89 -18.16 -4.78
CA VAL A 55 -24.57 -16.84 -4.23
C VAL A 55 -23.07 -16.71 -3.98
N LEU A 56 -22.64 -15.51 -3.65
CA LEU A 56 -21.30 -15.20 -3.18
C LEU A 56 -21.28 -15.12 -1.65
N VAL A 57 -20.75 -16.16 -1.02
CA VAL A 57 -20.46 -16.19 0.42
C VAL A 57 -19.30 -15.25 0.69
N SER A 58 -19.56 -14.19 1.45
CA SER A 58 -18.73 -12.98 1.47
C SER A 58 -18.15 -12.67 2.86
N PHE A 59 -16.86 -12.34 2.88
CA PHE A 59 -16.12 -11.96 4.08
C PHE A 59 -15.39 -10.63 3.86
N ALA A 60 -15.69 -9.63 4.68
CA ALA A 60 -14.91 -8.41 4.73
C ALA A 60 -13.64 -8.64 5.57
N VAL A 61 -12.46 -8.53 4.96
CA VAL A 61 -11.15 -8.77 5.59
C VAL A 61 -10.39 -7.44 5.66
N PRO A 62 -10.39 -6.73 6.81
CA PRO A 62 -9.87 -5.35 6.91
C PRO A 62 -8.39 -5.18 6.60
N LYS A 63 -7.61 -6.25 6.69
CA LYS A 63 -6.17 -6.25 6.36
C LYS A 63 -5.87 -7.13 5.14
N GLY A 64 -6.89 -7.58 4.40
CA GLY A 64 -6.77 -8.56 3.32
C GLY A 64 -6.33 -9.94 3.77
N LEU A 65 -6.27 -10.88 2.83
CA LEU A 65 -5.86 -12.26 3.11
C LEU A 65 -4.41 -12.32 3.63
N PRO A 66 -4.12 -13.15 4.65
CA PRO A 66 -2.77 -13.28 5.20
C PRO A 66 -1.77 -13.71 4.11
N PRO A 67 -0.67 -12.98 3.90
CA PRO A 67 0.30 -13.32 2.86
C PRO A 67 1.11 -14.58 3.21
N GLU A 68 1.23 -14.92 4.49
CA GLU A 68 2.06 -16.00 5.01
C GLU A 68 1.36 -16.78 6.15
N PRO A 69 1.76 -18.05 6.40
CA PRO A 69 1.32 -18.80 7.57
C PRO A 69 1.71 -18.13 8.89
N GLY A 70 1.01 -18.49 9.97
CA GLY A 70 1.25 -17.94 11.31
C GLY A 70 0.57 -16.59 11.57
N VAL A 71 0.13 -15.88 10.53
CA VAL A 71 -0.68 -14.67 10.63
C VAL A 71 -2.17 -15.02 10.59
N ILE A 72 -2.91 -14.60 11.61
CA ILE A 72 -4.38 -14.74 11.68
C ILE A 72 -5.01 -13.36 11.58
N ARG A 73 -5.93 -13.17 10.63
CA ARG A 73 -6.64 -11.89 10.39
C ARG A 73 -8.14 -12.03 10.65
N LEU A 74 -8.77 -10.94 11.06
CA LEU A 74 -10.22 -10.86 11.18
C LEU A 74 -10.85 -10.98 9.79
N ALA A 75 -11.91 -11.77 9.68
CA ALA A 75 -12.76 -11.87 8.50
C ALA A 75 -14.21 -11.70 8.97
N VAL A 76 -14.86 -10.60 8.64
CA VAL A 76 -16.24 -10.35 9.08
C VAL A 76 -17.18 -10.96 8.05
N ARG A 77 -18.00 -11.93 8.46
CA ARG A 77 -19.01 -12.51 7.57
C ARG A 77 -20.09 -11.46 7.29
N THR A 78 -20.25 -11.08 6.03
CA THR A 78 -21.32 -10.18 5.56
C THR A 78 -22.48 -11.01 5.00
N GLU A 79 -23.56 -10.35 4.58
CA GLU A 79 -24.63 -11.03 3.83
C GLU A 79 -24.10 -11.68 2.54
N ASP A 80 -24.85 -12.64 2.01
CA ASP A 80 -24.57 -13.24 0.70
C ASP A 80 -24.84 -12.24 -0.41
N HIS A 81 -24.04 -12.27 -1.47
CA HIS A 81 -24.17 -11.37 -2.60
C HIS A 81 -24.61 -12.15 -3.85
N PRO A 82 -25.30 -11.51 -4.82
CA PRO A 82 -25.64 -12.18 -6.07
C PRO A 82 -24.39 -12.48 -6.89
N LEU A 83 -24.43 -13.54 -7.73
CA LEU A 83 -23.27 -13.91 -8.56
C LEU A 83 -22.83 -12.79 -9.50
N GLU A 84 -23.76 -11.98 -10.00
CA GLU A 84 -23.47 -10.80 -10.83
C GLU A 84 -22.57 -9.78 -10.12
N TYR A 85 -22.59 -9.75 -8.78
CA TYR A 85 -21.74 -8.88 -7.99
C TYR A 85 -20.25 -9.22 -8.14
N ALA A 86 -19.91 -10.42 -8.59
CA ALA A 86 -18.54 -10.85 -8.85
C ALA A 86 -17.82 -9.93 -9.86
N GLY A 87 -18.57 -9.40 -10.83
CA GLY A 87 -18.05 -8.49 -11.85
C GLY A 87 -18.14 -7.01 -11.48
N PHE A 88 -18.73 -6.66 -10.34
CA PHE A 88 -18.99 -5.27 -10.00
C PHE A 88 -17.71 -4.51 -9.63
N SER A 89 -17.57 -3.32 -10.19
CA SER A 89 -16.61 -2.30 -9.78
C SER A 89 -17.25 -0.94 -10.06
N GLY A 90 -17.12 0.00 -9.13
CA GLY A 90 -17.75 1.32 -9.23
C GLY A 90 -17.81 2.05 -7.91
N VAL A 91 -18.50 3.21 -7.92
CA VAL A 91 -18.68 4.04 -6.73
C VAL A 91 -20.10 3.85 -6.20
N ILE A 92 -20.22 3.32 -4.99
CA ILE A 92 -21.49 3.22 -4.27
C ILE A 92 -21.74 4.58 -3.59
N PRO A 93 -22.88 5.27 -3.88
CA PRO A 93 -23.10 6.62 -3.38
C PRO A 93 -23.05 6.75 -1.86
N ARG A 94 -22.58 7.91 -1.40
CA ARG A 94 -22.50 8.21 0.04
C ARG A 94 -23.89 8.18 0.67
N GLY A 95 -24.02 7.44 1.77
CA GLY A 95 -25.29 7.28 2.49
C GLY A 95 -26.04 6.00 2.14
N GLU A 96 -25.65 5.33 1.05
CA GLU A 96 -26.07 3.95 0.80
C GLU A 96 -25.30 2.97 1.71
N TYR A 97 -25.89 1.79 1.91
CA TYR A 97 -25.20 0.70 2.59
C TYR A 97 -23.98 0.27 1.78
N GLY A 98 -22.80 0.25 2.41
CA GLY A 98 -21.55 -0.01 1.69
C GLY A 98 -21.06 1.15 0.82
N GLY A 99 -21.55 2.39 1.03
CA GLY A 99 -21.07 3.56 0.29
C GLY A 99 -19.54 3.72 0.31
N GLY A 100 -18.95 3.94 -0.85
CA GLY A 100 -17.50 3.94 -1.06
C GLY A 100 -17.11 3.52 -2.48
N GLU A 101 -15.83 3.64 -2.81
CA GLU A 101 -15.29 3.14 -4.08
C GLU A 101 -14.96 1.65 -3.97
N MET A 102 -15.32 0.88 -5.00
CA MET A 102 -15.10 -0.57 -5.04
C MET A 102 -14.40 -0.98 -6.33
N PHE A 103 -13.32 -1.73 -6.20
CA PHE A 103 -12.49 -2.18 -7.33
C PHE A 103 -12.34 -3.69 -7.29
N LEU A 104 -12.49 -4.35 -8.45
CA LEU A 104 -12.15 -5.76 -8.58
C LEU A 104 -10.62 -5.89 -8.49
N TRP A 105 -10.14 -6.43 -7.38
CA TRP A 105 -8.71 -6.49 -7.07
C TRP A 105 -8.08 -7.80 -7.55
N ASP A 106 -8.77 -8.93 -7.34
CA ASP A 106 -8.36 -10.23 -7.84
C ASP A 106 -9.59 -11.10 -8.13
N ARG A 107 -9.39 -12.10 -8.98
CA ARG A 107 -10.41 -13.09 -9.33
C ARG A 107 -9.76 -14.39 -9.73
N GLY A 108 -10.51 -15.46 -9.63
CA GLY A 108 -10.02 -16.74 -10.10
C GLY A 108 -10.96 -17.88 -9.73
N ARG A 109 -10.36 -19.06 -9.65
CA ARG A 109 -11.07 -20.28 -9.25
C ARG A 109 -10.59 -20.73 -7.88
N TYR A 110 -11.43 -21.45 -7.17
CA TYR A 110 -11.07 -22.06 -5.90
C TYR A 110 -11.48 -23.53 -5.83
N GLU A 111 -10.71 -24.31 -5.09
CA GLU A 111 -11.04 -25.69 -4.75
C GLU A 111 -11.57 -25.74 -3.32
N THR A 112 -12.64 -26.52 -3.09
CA THR A 112 -13.14 -26.75 -1.73
C THR A 112 -12.35 -27.90 -1.08
N VAL A 113 -11.64 -27.61 0.01
CA VAL A 113 -11.04 -28.63 0.88
C VAL A 113 -12.05 -29.06 1.94
N LYS A 114 -12.72 -28.09 2.58
CA LYS A 114 -13.77 -28.33 3.58
C LYS A 114 -14.75 -27.16 3.63
N TRP A 115 -16.03 -27.46 3.78
CA TRP A 115 -17.06 -26.43 3.91
C TRP A 115 -18.09 -26.81 4.98
N SER A 116 -18.26 -25.94 5.97
CA SER A 116 -19.19 -26.12 7.08
C SER A 116 -19.59 -24.77 7.68
N ASP A 117 -20.60 -24.76 8.55
CA ASP A 117 -21.07 -23.53 9.23
C ASP A 117 -20.04 -22.93 10.22
N ARG A 118 -18.92 -23.60 10.45
CA ARG A 118 -17.84 -23.16 11.36
C ARG A 118 -16.50 -22.97 10.69
N GLU A 119 -16.32 -23.51 9.49
CA GLU A 119 -15.04 -23.55 8.80
C GLU A 119 -15.24 -23.67 7.30
N VAL A 120 -14.55 -22.82 6.55
CA VAL A 120 -14.43 -22.84 5.09
C VAL A 120 -12.94 -22.90 4.77
N ASP A 121 -12.49 -24.05 4.27
CA ASP A 121 -11.11 -24.35 3.88
C ASP A 121 -11.08 -24.49 2.35
N VAL A 122 -10.33 -23.61 1.69
CA VAL A 122 -10.30 -23.48 0.23
C VAL A 122 -8.89 -23.22 -0.28
N VAL A 123 -8.60 -23.74 -1.47
CA VAL A 123 -7.38 -23.38 -2.23
C VAL A 123 -7.78 -22.36 -3.29
N LEU A 124 -7.19 -21.17 -3.24
CA LEU A 124 -7.44 -20.09 -4.21
C LEU A 124 -6.41 -20.15 -5.34
N HIS A 125 -6.88 -19.95 -6.57
CA HIS A 125 -6.09 -19.86 -7.80
C HIS A 125 -6.50 -18.60 -8.57
N GLY A 126 -5.93 -17.45 -8.19
CA GLY A 126 -6.15 -16.16 -8.85
C GLY A 126 -4.89 -15.60 -9.51
N ASP A 127 -5.04 -14.41 -10.08
CA ASP A 127 -3.95 -13.67 -10.72
C ASP A 127 -2.98 -13.11 -9.67
N ARG A 128 -3.50 -12.70 -8.51
CA ARG A 128 -2.71 -12.12 -7.40
C ARG A 128 -2.59 -13.06 -6.22
N VAL A 129 -3.69 -13.71 -5.82
CA VAL A 129 -3.75 -14.60 -4.66
C VAL A 129 -3.74 -16.05 -5.10
N GLU A 130 -2.80 -16.79 -4.55
CA GLU A 130 -2.69 -18.23 -4.72
C GLU A 130 -2.42 -18.88 -3.36
N GLY A 131 -3.09 -20.00 -3.05
CA GLY A 131 -2.79 -20.87 -1.90
C GLY A 131 -3.99 -21.26 -1.06
N GLU A 132 -3.75 -22.07 -0.02
CA GLU A 132 -4.79 -22.59 0.88
C GLU A 132 -5.08 -21.64 2.06
N PHE A 133 -6.35 -21.29 2.21
CA PHE A 133 -6.86 -20.38 3.23
C PHE A 133 -8.01 -21.02 4.01
N VAL A 134 -7.96 -20.86 5.33
CA VAL A 134 -8.99 -21.35 6.25
C VAL A 134 -9.67 -20.17 6.90
N PHE A 135 -10.96 -20.01 6.60
CA PHE A 135 -11.87 -19.15 7.33
C PHE A 135 -12.53 -19.97 8.43
N PHE A 136 -12.47 -19.52 9.67
CA PHE A 136 -13.02 -20.27 10.81
C PHE A 136 -13.64 -19.33 11.84
N ARG A 137 -14.67 -19.82 12.54
CA ARG A 137 -15.29 -19.07 13.64
C ARG A 137 -14.41 -19.11 14.88
N ARG A 138 -14.28 -17.96 15.55
CA ARG A 138 -13.65 -17.91 16.87
C ARG A 138 -14.60 -18.49 17.94
N ASP A 139 -14.11 -19.47 18.71
CA ASP A 139 -14.86 -20.04 19.83
C ASP A 139 -15.23 -18.98 20.88
N GLY A 140 -16.45 -19.06 21.42
CA GLY A 140 -16.96 -18.14 22.45
C GLY A 140 -17.41 -16.76 21.95
N SER A 141 -17.34 -16.48 20.64
CA SER A 141 -17.87 -15.25 20.04
C SER A 141 -19.37 -15.34 19.74
N SER A 142 -20.04 -14.19 19.52
CA SER A 142 -21.46 -14.07 19.14
C SER A 142 -21.83 -14.72 17.78
N GLY A 143 -20.91 -15.48 17.18
CA GLY A 143 -21.07 -16.17 15.90
C GLY A 143 -20.77 -15.32 14.67
N LYS A 144 -20.45 -14.03 14.84
CA LYS A 144 -20.09 -13.10 13.77
C LYS A 144 -18.60 -12.95 13.53
N ASP A 145 -17.77 -13.35 14.50
CA ASP A 145 -16.32 -13.17 14.44
C ASP A 145 -15.65 -14.36 13.74
N TRP A 146 -15.57 -14.29 12.42
CA TRP A 146 -14.74 -15.21 11.64
C TRP A 146 -13.31 -14.68 11.59
N MET A 147 -12.37 -15.60 11.44
CA MET A 147 -10.95 -15.35 11.28
C MET A 147 -10.50 -16.04 10.00
N VAL A 148 -9.43 -15.56 9.39
CA VAL A 148 -8.78 -16.19 8.25
C VAL A 148 -7.30 -16.40 8.55
N ARG A 149 -6.79 -17.56 8.16
CA ARG A 149 -5.35 -17.88 8.18
C ARG A 149 -4.96 -18.55 6.87
N ARG A 150 -3.70 -18.37 6.49
CA ARG A 150 -3.06 -19.13 5.42
C ARG A 150 -2.44 -20.41 6.00
N ARG A 151 -2.59 -21.54 5.32
CA ARG A 151 -2.04 -22.84 5.78
C ARG A 151 -0.57 -23.04 5.42
N HIS A 152 -0.24 -22.77 4.17
CA HIS A 152 1.08 -23.02 3.60
C HIS A 152 1.72 -21.72 3.14
N VAL A 153 3.05 -21.67 3.11
CA VAL A 153 3.77 -20.53 2.51
C VAL A 153 3.32 -20.37 1.06
N ALA A 154 3.34 -19.14 0.54
CA ALA A 154 3.11 -18.93 -0.88
C ALA A 154 3.95 -19.88 -1.72
N ALA A 155 3.32 -20.54 -2.69
CA ALA A 155 3.98 -21.46 -3.61
C ALA A 155 4.95 -20.74 -4.57
N ARG A 156 5.20 -19.45 -4.37
CA ARG A 156 6.17 -18.64 -5.10
C ARG A 156 7.55 -18.78 -4.44
N PRO A 157 8.50 -19.51 -5.05
CA PRO A 157 9.82 -19.74 -4.45
C PRO A 157 10.65 -18.45 -4.30
N ASP A 158 10.28 -17.38 -5.00
CA ASP A 158 10.87 -16.04 -4.92
C ASP A 158 10.18 -15.11 -3.92
N TRP A 159 9.16 -15.58 -3.18
CA TRP A 159 8.45 -14.77 -2.19
C TRP A 159 9.29 -14.57 -0.92
N VAL A 160 9.54 -13.31 -0.60
CA VAL A 160 10.20 -12.81 0.59
C VAL A 160 9.19 -11.99 1.37
N SER A 161 9.04 -12.25 2.67
CA SER A 161 8.13 -11.45 3.51
C SER A 161 8.59 -10.00 3.61
N LEU A 162 7.62 -9.10 3.80
CA LEU A 162 7.89 -7.67 3.89
C LEU A 162 8.83 -7.37 5.07
N PRO A 163 10.02 -6.79 4.85
CA PRO A 163 11.01 -6.64 5.91
C PRO A 163 10.58 -5.57 6.93
N VAL A 164 10.96 -5.77 8.19
CA VAL A 164 10.57 -4.89 9.32
C VAL A 164 11.72 -4.08 9.89
N ASP A 165 12.96 -4.40 9.53
CA ASP A 165 14.19 -3.92 10.16
C ASP A 165 15.21 -3.33 9.16
N LEU A 166 14.75 -2.93 7.96
CA LEU A 166 15.59 -2.20 7.02
C LEU A 166 16.07 -0.87 7.60
N ARG A 167 17.29 -0.47 7.21
CA ARG A 167 17.89 0.82 7.54
C ARG A 167 18.22 1.59 6.27
N PRO A 168 18.08 2.94 6.28
CA PRO A 168 18.45 3.76 5.14
C PRO A 168 19.90 3.56 4.71
N MET A 169 20.14 3.42 3.42
CA MET A 169 21.45 3.63 2.81
C MET A 169 21.82 5.11 2.90
N VAL A 170 23.10 5.42 3.10
CA VAL A 170 23.56 6.78 3.38
C VAL A 170 24.51 7.25 2.28
N ALA A 171 24.30 8.45 1.77
CA ALA A 171 25.18 9.07 0.80
C ALA A 171 26.49 9.57 1.46
N THR A 172 27.55 9.70 0.66
CA THR A 172 28.76 10.45 1.02
C THR A 172 28.65 11.89 0.53
N VAL A 173 29.11 12.86 1.31
CA VAL A 173 29.25 14.23 0.80
C VAL A 173 30.43 14.29 -0.16
N GLY A 174 30.27 14.91 -1.33
CA GLY A 174 31.31 14.98 -2.35
C GLY A 174 30.98 15.95 -3.49
N SER A 175 31.78 15.88 -4.56
CA SER A 175 31.57 16.62 -5.80
C SER A 175 30.70 15.82 -6.78
N LEU A 176 30.25 16.47 -7.85
CA LEU A 176 29.67 15.77 -8.99
C LEU A 176 30.64 14.69 -9.53
N PRO A 177 30.11 13.58 -10.07
CA PRO A 177 30.93 12.58 -10.75
C PRO A 177 31.62 13.19 -11.99
N PRO A 178 32.67 12.54 -12.51
CA PRO A 178 33.33 12.99 -13.74
C PRO A 178 32.35 13.12 -14.90
N VAL A 179 32.52 14.14 -15.74
CA VAL A 179 31.61 14.45 -16.87
C VAL A 179 31.51 13.26 -17.83
N GLU A 180 32.59 12.48 -17.98
CA GLU A 180 32.63 11.31 -18.84
C GLU A 180 31.74 10.16 -18.35
N GLN A 181 31.34 10.19 -17.08
CA GLN A 181 30.48 9.18 -16.45
C GLN A 181 29.07 9.71 -16.18
N ASP A 182 28.76 10.97 -16.51
CA ASP A 182 27.53 11.66 -16.09
C ASP A 182 26.24 10.88 -16.43
N ASP A 183 26.19 10.22 -17.59
CA ASP A 183 25.05 9.39 -18.04
C ASP A 183 24.90 8.04 -17.29
N GLU A 184 25.89 7.66 -16.47
CA GLU A 184 25.83 6.53 -15.54
C GLU A 184 25.21 6.92 -14.18
N TRP A 185 24.89 8.20 -13.98
CA TRP A 185 24.33 8.72 -12.74
C TRP A 185 22.93 9.30 -12.95
N SER A 186 22.14 9.17 -11.89
CA SER A 186 20.84 9.80 -11.74
C SER A 186 20.92 10.87 -10.67
N TYR A 187 20.36 12.04 -10.94
CA TYR A 187 20.40 13.21 -10.07
C TYR A 187 19.01 13.53 -9.56
N GLU A 188 18.89 13.65 -8.25
CA GLU A 188 17.65 14.03 -7.57
C GLU A 188 17.89 15.29 -6.75
N PHE A 189 16.88 16.16 -6.63
CA PHE A 189 16.97 17.27 -5.70
C PHE A 189 17.10 16.77 -4.26
N ARG A 190 18.00 17.39 -3.50
CA ARG A 190 18.12 17.15 -2.06
C ARG A 190 17.01 17.93 -1.36
N TRP A 191 16.19 17.19 -0.61
CA TRP A 191 15.11 17.75 0.19
C TRP A 191 15.46 17.70 1.66
N ASP A 192 15.45 18.85 2.33
CA ASP A 192 15.62 18.91 3.78
C ASP A 192 14.35 18.46 4.48
N GLY A 193 14.42 17.32 5.17
CA GLY A 193 13.28 16.75 5.86
C GLY A 193 13.65 15.60 6.78
N LEU A 194 12.62 14.90 7.29
CA LEU A 194 12.81 13.68 8.06
C LEU A 194 12.91 12.49 7.10
N ARG A 195 14.06 11.83 7.05
CA ARG A 195 14.22 10.56 6.35
C ARG A 195 13.30 9.51 6.96
N VAL A 196 12.52 8.79 6.14
CA VAL A 196 11.66 7.71 6.61
C VAL A 196 11.69 6.51 5.68
N LEU A 197 11.54 5.31 6.25
CA LEU A 197 11.11 4.13 5.52
C LEU A 197 9.62 3.94 5.72
N ALA A 198 8.87 3.92 4.61
CA ALA A 198 7.43 3.67 4.62
C ALA A 198 7.17 2.21 4.24
N ARG A 199 6.72 1.42 5.21
CA ARG A 199 6.25 0.06 5.00
C ARG A 199 4.73 0.09 4.79
N VAL A 200 4.27 -0.40 3.64
CA VAL A 200 2.86 -0.49 3.31
C VAL A 200 2.46 -1.94 3.20
N GLU A 201 1.48 -2.35 4.00
CA GLU A 201 0.94 -3.71 3.98
C GLU A 201 -0.56 -3.68 4.26
N GLY A 202 -1.34 -4.27 3.37
CA GLY A 202 -2.80 -4.33 3.51
C GLY A 202 -3.43 -2.95 3.71
N GLY A 203 -3.00 -1.98 2.89
CA GLY A 203 -3.42 -0.59 2.93
C GLY A 203 -3.02 0.20 4.18
N ARG A 204 -2.23 -0.38 5.09
CA ARG A 204 -1.72 0.32 6.27
C ARG A 204 -0.30 0.80 6.02
N VAL A 205 -0.04 2.06 6.34
CA VAL A 205 1.31 2.65 6.28
C VAL A 205 1.91 2.69 7.68
N VAL A 206 3.13 2.18 7.82
CA VAL A 206 3.99 2.37 9.01
C VAL A 206 5.23 3.12 8.56
N LEU A 207 5.54 4.23 9.24
CA LEU A 207 6.71 5.05 8.98
C LEU A 207 7.73 4.84 10.09
N SER A 208 8.96 4.48 9.73
CA SER A 208 10.10 4.48 10.65
C SER A 208 11.10 5.59 10.29
N ASP A 209 11.75 6.18 11.28
CA ASP A 209 12.76 7.24 11.13
C ASP A 209 14.14 6.75 10.64
N GLY A 210 14.25 5.48 10.25
CA GLY A 210 15.48 4.87 9.76
C GLY A 210 16.47 4.40 10.83
N VAL A 211 16.26 4.74 12.11
CA VAL A 211 17.02 4.17 13.26
C VAL A 211 16.16 3.30 14.16
N GLY A 212 14.87 3.16 13.84
CA GLY A 212 13.94 2.20 14.45
C GLY A 212 12.77 2.86 15.18
N GLY A 213 12.68 4.20 15.23
CA GLY A 213 11.57 4.92 15.83
C GLY A 213 10.34 4.92 14.92
N ASP A 214 9.18 4.52 15.45
CA ASP A 214 7.90 4.64 14.77
C ASP A 214 7.41 6.10 14.84
N VAL A 215 7.33 6.75 13.68
CA VAL A 215 6.88 8.14 13.52
C VAL A 215 5.52 8.24 12.85
N THR A 216 4.83 7.11 12.65
CA THR A 216 3.56 7.01 11.91
C THR A 216 2.50 7.97 12.45
N ALA A 217 2.37 8.06 13.78
CA ALA A 217 1.36 8.88 14.42
C ALA A 217 1.56 10.40 14.22
N LEU A 218 2.77 10.84 13.83
CA LEU A 218 3.08 12.24 13.59
C LEU A 218 2.60 12.72 12.21
N PHE A 219 2.36 11.79 11.27
CA PHE A 219 2.04 12.09 9.87
C PHE A 219 0.77 11.34 9.40
N PRO A 220 -0.39 11.57 10.05
CA PRO A 220 -1.63 10.87 9.70
C PRO A 220 -2.08 11.10 8.25
N GLU A 221 -1.71 12.22 7.62
CA GLU A 221 -2.02 12.52 6.22
C GLU A 221 -1.30 11.60 5.22
N VAL A 222 -0.19 10.95 5.62
CA VAL A 222 0.54 10.00 4.77
C VAL A 222 -0.18 8.64 4.73
N GLN A 223 -1.12 8.37 5.64
CA GLN A 223 -1.88 7.11 5.63
C GLN A 223 -2.69 6.90 4.34
N GLY A 224 -3.04 7.99 3.63
CA GLY A 224 -3.71 7.91 2.32
C GLY A 224 -2.89 7.17 1.26
N LEU A 225 -1.56 7.12 1.40
CA LEU A 225 -0.68 6.34 0.53
C LEU A 225 -1.07 4.85 0.54
N GLY A 226 -1.43 4.32 1.71
CA GLY A 226 -1.84 2.92 1.83
C GLY A 226 -3.13 2.63 1.07
N ALA A 227 -4.07 3.58 1.07
CA ALA A 227 -5.27 3.48 0.24
C ALA A 227 -4.93 3.52 -1.26
N GLY A 228 -4.03 4.41 -1.67
CA GLY A 228 -3.60 4.49 -3.08
C GLY A 228 -2.88 3.23 -3.59
N LEU A 229 -2.25 2.47 -2.69
CA LEU A 229 -1.57 1.21 -3.02
C LEU A 229 -2.46 -0.03 -2.82
N GLY A 230 -3.59 0.10 -2.14
CA GLY A 230 -4.46 -1.03 -1.83
C GLY A 230 -3.73 -2.16 -1.07
N MET A 231 -3.83 -3.39 -1.57
CA MET A 231 -3.10 -4.54 -1.02
C MET A 231 -1.60 -4.53 -1.34
N THR A 232 -1.14 -3.64 -2.23
CA THR A 232 0.23 -3.73 -2.73
C THR A 232 1.25 -3.53 -1.61
N GLN A 233 2.06 -4.55 -1.37
CA GLN A 233 3.06 -4.61 -0.33
C GLN A 233 4.35 -3.97 -0.82
N VAL A 234 4.75 -2.87 -0.17
CA VAL A 234 5.99 -2.17 -0.50
C VAL A 234 6.77 -1.72 0.72
N VAL A 235 8.08 -1.59 0.55
CA VAL A 235 8.90 -0.74 1.40
C VAL A 235 9.48 0.36 0.53
N LEU A 236 9.17 1.59 0.89
CA LEU A 236 9.57 2.80 0.19
C LEU A 236 10.57 3.57 1.03
N ASP A 237 11.58 4.14 0.38
CA ASP A 237 12.55 5.02 1.02
C ASP A 237 12.31 6.46 0.57
N GLY A 238 12.04 7.34 1.54
CA GLY A 238 11.60 8.71 1.25
C GLY A 238 11.96 9.71 2.32
N VAL A 239 11.52 10.95 2.12
CA VAL A 239 11.73 12.06 3.06
C VAL A 239 10.42 12.80 3.26
N VAL A 240 10.03 12.99 4.52
CA VAL A 240 8.90 13.84 4.87
C VAL A 240 9.37 15.28 4.94
N VAL A 241 8.82 16.11 4.07
CA VAL A 241 9.12 17.54 3.98
C VAL A 241 7.92 18.32 4.47
N ALA A 242 8.13 19.24 5.42
CA ALA A 242 7.10 20.19 5.83
C ALA A 242 7.15 21.43 4.95
N PHE A 243 6.00 22.02 4.66
CA PHE A 243 5.90 23.21 3.81
C PHE A 243 5.27 24.39 4.57
N SER A 244 5.77 25.59 4.28
CA SER A 244 5.19 26.87 4.71
C SER A 244 5.20 27.82 3.52
N GLY A 245 4.03 28.39 3.16
CA GLY A 245 3.90 29.26 1.99
C GLY A 245 4.36 28.60 0.68
N GLY A 246 4.21 27.28 0.54
CA GLY A 246 4.64 26.51 -0.63
C GLY A 246 6.14 26.19 -0.69
N ARG A 247 6.92 26.54 0.34
CA ARG A 247 8.37 26.25 0.40
C ARG A 247 8.70 25.27 1.53
N PRO A 248 9.74 24.43 1.39
CA PRO A 248 10.23 23.60 2.48
C PRO A 248 10.52 24.42 3.74
N SER A 249 10.14 23.90 4.91
CA SER A 249 10.23 24.60 6.19
C SER A 249 10.76 23.68 7.29
N ALA A 250 12.03 23.88 7.65
CA ALA A 250 12.65 23.18 8.78
C ALA A 250 11.96 23.52 10.11
N GLU A 251 11.54 24.78 10.30
CA GLU A 251 10.76 25.19 11.47
C GLU A 251 9.43 24.44 11.55
N GLY A 252 8.69 24.39 10.44
CA GLY A 252 7.44 23.63 10.34
C GLY A 252 7.65 22.15 10.69
N LEU A 253 8.69 21.52 10.13
CA LEU A 253 9.02 20.14 10.47
C LEU A 253 9.32 19.99 11.98
N GLY A 254 10.08 20.91 12.58
CA GLY A 254 10.31 20.94 14.02
C GLY A 254 9.01 21.00 14.84
N GLN A 255 8.02 21.80 14.40
CA GLN A 255 6.71 21.86 15.04
C GLN A 255 5.95 20.53 14.93
N ARG A 256 6.08 19.80 13.81
CA ARG A 256 5.51 18.45 13.62
C ARG A 256 6.15 17.44 14.58
N LEU A 257 7.47 17.41 14.63
CA LEU A 257 8.22 16.46 15.45
C LEU A 257 8.02 16.72 16.96
N GLY A 258 7.85 17.99 17.36
CA GLY A 258 7.55 18.36 18.74
C GLY A 258 6.10 18.09 19.20
N ALA A 259 5.24 17.51 18.36
CA ALA A 259 3.85 17.24 18.70
C ALA A 259 3.72 15.98 19.59
N SER A 260 3.79 16.17 20.91
CA SER A 260 3.80 15.08 21.89
C SER A 260 2.45 14.40 22.19
N SER A 261 1.35 14.78 21.53
CA SER A 261 0.03 14.16 21.76
C SER A 261 -0.86 14.18 20.52
N ALA A 262 -1.79 13.22 20.42
CA ALA A 262 -2.73 13.13 19.30
C ALA A 262 -3.60 14.39 19.12
N ALA A 263 -3.93 15.09 20.20
CA ALA A 263 -4.64 16.37 20.12
C ALA A 263 -3.76 17.47 19.50
N ARG A 264 -2.47 17.51 19.85
CA ARG A 264 -1.51 18.45 19.28
C ARG A 264 -1.23 18.13 17.81
N VAL A 265 -1.02 16.85 17.46
CA VAL A 265 -0.86 16.41 16.07
C VAL A 265 -2.03 16.89 15.21
N ARG A 266 -3.28 16.60 15.62
CA ARG A 266 -4.48 17.04 14.89
C ARG A 266 -4.57 18.55 14.67
N ARG A 267 -4.01 19.35 15.58
CA ARG A 267 -3.95 20.82 15.45
C ARG A 267 -2.86 21.24 14.46
N VAL A 268 -1.63 20.75 14.63
CA VAL A 268 -0.47 21.15 13.81
C VAL A 268 -0.62 20.70 12.36
N VAL A 269 -1.26 19.54 12.12
CA VAL A 269 -1.52 19.01 10.77
C VAL A 269 -2.23 20.02 9.86
N ARG A 270 -3.12 20.85 10.43
CA ARG A 270 -3.90 21.83 9.65
C ARG A 270 -3.10 23.07 9.26
N SER A 271 -2.05 23.41 10.01
CA SER A 271 -1.26 24.62 9.79
C SER A 271 0.09 24.34 9.13
N VAL A 272 0.61 23.12 9.27
CA VAL A 272 1.91 22.71 8.73
C VAL A 272 1.69 21.46 7.88
N PRO A 273 1.33 21.62 6.59
CA PRO A 273 1.22 20.51 5.68
C PRO A 273 2.58 19.85 5.44
N VAL A 274 2.57 18.55 5.21
CA VAL A 274 3.76 17.79 4.83
C VAL A 274 3.50 16.98 3.57
N SER A 275 4.58 16.61 2.87
CA SER A 275 4.53 15.59 1.83
C SER A 275 5.66 14.57 2.03
N LEU A 276 5.34 13.29 1.84
CA LEU A 276 6.34 12.23 1.71
C LEU A 276 6.86 12.22 0.27
N LEU A 277 8.12 12.59 0.09
CA LEU A 277 8.82 12.52 -1.19
C LEU A 277 9.56 11.18 -1.27
N VAL A 278 9.05 10.26 -2.09
CA VAL A 278 9.57 8.90 -2.22
C VAL A 278 10.58 8.85 -3.36
N PHE A 279 11.72 8.19 -3.14
CA PHE A 279 12.79 8.16 -4.13
C PHE A 279 13.52 6.82 -4.25
N ASP A 280 13.13 5.81 -3.48
CA ASP A 280 13.58 4.44 -3.70
C ASP A 280 12.49 3.43 -3.32
N LEU A 281 12.56 2.24 -3.92
CA LEU A 281 11.67 1.11 -3.70
C LEU A 281 12.54 -0.08 -3.29
N LEU A 282 12.36 -0.57 -2.07
CA LEU A 282 13.22 -1.60 -1.44
C LEU A 282 12.56 -2.98 -1.38
N HIS A 283 11.25 -3.03 -1.59
CA HIS A 283 10.47 -4.25 -1.65
C HIS A 283 9.19 -4.01 -2.45
N LEU A 284 8.76 -4.99 -3.25
CA LEU A 284 7.51 -4.95 -4.01
C LEU A 284 6.90 -6.35 -4.13
N GLU A 285 5.67 -6.55 -3.66
CA GLU A 285 4.88 -7.78 -3.86
C GLU A 285 5.64 -9.08 -3.56
N GLY A 286 6.25 -9.14 -2.37
CA GLY A 286 7.01 -10.32 -1.96
C GLY A 286 8.38 -10.44 -2.63
N ARG A 287 8.86 -9.42 -3.34
CA ARG A 287 10.21 -9.42 -3.93
C ARG A 287 11.05 -8.32 -3.32
N SER A 288 12.23 -8.72 -2.85
CA SER A 288 13.26 -7.75 -2.45
C SER A 288 13.86 -7.10 -3.69
N THR A 289 13.89 -5.77 -3.74
CA THR A 289 14.49 -5.00 -4.85
C THR A 289 15.87 -4.46 -4.50
N VAL A 290 16.34 -4.64 -3.25
CA VAL A 290 17.63 -4.07 -2.79
C VAL A 290 18.84 -4.53 -3.60
N GLY A 291 18.77 -5.72 -4.20
CA GLY A 291 19.81 -6.28 -5.06
C GLY A 291 19.76 -5.80 -6.51
N LEU A 292 18.73 -5.05 -6.91
CA LEU A 292 18.62 -4.46 -8.25
C LEU A 292 19.44 -3.16 -8.32
N GLY A 293 19.88 -2.78 -9.53
CA GLY A 293 20.49 -1.48 -9.78
C GLY A 293 19.51 -0.34 -9.51
N HIS A 294 20.01 0.82 -9.07
CA HIS A 294 19.17 1.99 -8.75
C HIS A 294 18.25 2.40 -9.91
N GLY A 295 18.72 2.32 -11.16
CA GLY A 295 17.91 2.59 -12.34
C GLY A 295 16.67 1.69 -12.44
N ASP A 296 16.83 0.39 -12.21
CA ASP A 296 15.73 -0.57 -12.24
C ASP A 296 14.74 -0.34 -11.10
N ARG A 297 15.25 -0.07 -9.89
CA ARG A 297 14.39 0.30 -8.74
C ARG A 297 13.62 1.58 -9.01
N ARG A 298 14.23 2.54 -9.71
CA ARG A 298 13.58 3.80 -10.08
C ARG A 298 12.44 3.58 -11.05
N VAL A 299 12.62 2.75 -12.08
CA VAL A 299 11.55 2.38 -13.03
C VAL A 299 10.37 1.74 -12.28
N LEU A 300 10.64 0.73 -11.44
CA LEU A 300 9.60 0.07 -10.65
C LEU A 300 8.87 1.05 -9.71
N LEU A 301 9.59 2.02 -9.13
CA LEU A 301 8.99 3.06 -8.29
C LEU A 301 8.07 4.01 -9.10
N GLU A 302 8.44 4.36 -10.34
CA GLU A 302 7.61 5.21 -11.21
C GLU A 302 6.35 4.51 -11.67
N GLU A 303 6.43 3.20 -11.94
CA GLU A 303 5.28 2.37 -12.32
C GLU A 303 4.21 2.30 -11.21
N LEU A 304 4.58 2.54 -9.94
CA LEU A 304 3.61 2.65 -8.85
C LEU A 304 2.72 3.90 -8.97
N GLY A 305 3.09 4.88 -9.80
CA GLY A 305 2.26 6.07 -10.06
C GLY A 305 1.96 6.90 -8.80
N LEU A 306 2.90 6.94 -7.84
CA LEU A 306 2.71 7.63 -6.57
C LEU A 306 2.53 9.15 -6.77
N ALA A 307 1.29 9.60 -6.79
CA ALA A 307 0.90 11.00 -6.94
C ALA A 307 -0.36 11.29 -6.11
N GLY A 308 -0.18 11.61 -4.83
CA GLY A 308 -1.26 11.96 -3.92
C GLY A 308 -1.12 13.37 -3.34
N SER A 309 -2.07 13.76 -2.48
CA SER A 309 -2.08 15.09 -1.87
C SER A 309 -0.91 15.34 -0.91
N SER A 310 -0.41 14.26 -0.29
CA SER A 310 0.62 14.32 0.77
C SER A 310 1.76 13.33 0.52
N TRP A 311 1.88 12.81 -0.70
CA TRP A 311 2.98 11.95 -1.12
C TRP A 311 3.17 12.04 -2.63
N LEU A 312 4.41 11.92 -3.08
CA LEU A 312 4.73 11.82 -4.50
C LEU A 312 6.13 11.25 -4.69
N THR A 313 6.40 10.82 -5.92
CA THR A 313 7.73 10.47 -6.39
C THR A 313 8.31 11.65 -7.18
N PRO A 314 9.28 12.43 -6.67
CA PRO A 314 9.91 13.52 -7.41
C PRO A 314 10.67 13.01 -8.63
N PRO A 315 10.84 13.83 -9.69
CA PRO A 315 11.62 13.44 -10.85
C PRO A 315 13.08 13.15 -10.48
N ALA A 316 13.67 12.20 -11.21
CA ALA A 316 15.11 11.97 -11.22
C ALA A 316 15.63 12.21 -12.64
N PHE A 317 16.82 12.80 -12.75
CA PHE A 317 17.39 13.21 -14.03
C PHE A 317 18.63 12.38 -14.32
N ARG A 318 18.60 11.62 -15.43
CA ARG A 318 19.78 10.89 -15.88
C ARG A 318 20.72 11.83 -16.62
N GLY A 319 21.99 11.87 -16.21
CA GLY A 319 22.95 12.84 -16.73
C GLY A 319 22.57 14.29 -16.41
N GLY A 320 23.35 15.23 -16.94
CA GLY A 320 23.15 16.67 -16.78
C GLY A 320 23.37 17.18 -15.36
N GLY A 321 24.20 16.52 -14.54
CA GLY A 321 24.30 16.81 -13.10
C GLY A 321 24.56 18.29 -12.78
N ALA A 322 25.42 18.96 -13.57
CA ALA A 322 25.70 20.39 -13.41
C ALA A 322 24.45 21.28 -13.63
N ALA A 323 23.60 20.93 -14.60
CA ALA A 323 22.36 21.66 -14.86
C ALA A 323 21.34 21.44 -13.75
N VAL A 324 21.25 20.23 -13.20
CA VAL A 324 20.37 19.91 -12.06
C VAL A 324 20.82 20.68 -10.81
N VAL A 325 22.13 20.76 -10.55
CA VAL A 325 22.68 21.59 -9.46
C VAL A 325 22.32 23.06 -9.65
N ALA A 326 22.54 23.61 -10.84
CA ALA A 326 22.20 25.01 -11.14
C ALA A 326 20.70 25.30 -10.92
N ALA A 327 19.82 24.42 -11.40
CA ALA A 327 18.38 24.52 -11.17
C ALA A 327 18.03 24.42 -9.67
N GLY A 328 18.69 23.55 -8.92
CA GLY A 328 18.51 23.43 -7.47
C GLY A 328 18.87 24.72 -6.73
N VAL A 329 19.99 25.35 -7.10
CA VAL A 329 20.43 26.63 -6.56
C VAL A 329 19.41 27.73 -6.86
N GLU A 330 18.93 27.83 -8.10
CA GLU A 330 17.91 28.81 -8.51
C GLU A 330 16.60 28.68 -7.71
N GLN A 331 16.24 27.45 -7.33
CA GLN A 331 15.05 27.15 -6.50
C GLN A 331 15.31 27.25 -5.00
N GLY A 332 16.53 27.59 -4.57
CA GLY A 332 16.91 27.70 -3.16
C GLY A 332 16.94 26.35 -2.43
N LEU A 333 17.18 25.25 -3.16
CA LEU A 333 17.32 23.91 -2.61
C LEU A 333 18.76 23.70 -2.09
N SER A 334 18.91 22.82 -1.11
CA SER A 334 20.18 22.63 -0.39
C SER A 334 21.22 21.81 -1.13
N GLY A 335 20.84 21.14 -2.22
CA GLY A 335 21.77 20.41 -3.08
C GLY A 335 21.08 19.41 -3.99
N VAL A 336 21.87 18.46 -4.47
CA VAL A 336 21.42 17.28 -5.21
C VAL A 336 21.99 16.01 -4.59
N VAL A 337 21.32 14.88 -4.79
CA VAL A 337 21.84 13.55 -4.51
C VAL A 337 22.08 12.87 -5.85
N ALA A 338 23.34 12.60 -6.18
CA ALA A 338 23.74 11.80 -7.33
C ALA A 338 23.79 10.33 -6.95
N LYS A 339 23.15 9.45 -7.72
CA LYS A 339 23.11 8.01 -7.48
C LYS A 339 23.53 7.27 -8.73
N ARG A 340 24.56 6.42 -8.62
CA ARG A 340 25.02 5.61 -9.76
C ARG A 340 23.93 4.62 -10.17
N SER A 341 23.60 4.55 -11.46
CA SER A 341 22.43 3.80 -11.96
C SER A 341 22.50 2.30 -11.71
N ASP A 342 23.69 1.70 -11.71
CA ASP A 342 23.89 0.27 -11.42
C ASP A 342 24.07 -0.04 -9.92
N SER A 343 24.00 0.98 -9.04
CA SER A 343 24.25 0.78 -7.62
C SER A 343 23.12 0.02 -6.92
N VAL A 344 23.49 -1.07 -6.26
CA VAL A 344 22.57 -1.81 -5.37
C VAL A 344 22.30 -0.99 -4.11
N TYR A 345 21.15 -1.23 -3.48
CA TYR A 345 20.83 -0.64 -2.20
C TYR A 345 21.51 -1.44 -1.08
N SER A 346 22.32 -0.75 -0.25
CA SER A 346 23.05 -1.37 0.86
C SER A 346 22.50 -0.85 2.20
N PRO A 347 21.56 -1.57 2.85
CA PRO A 347 20.89 -1.08 4.05
C PRO A 347 21.87 -0.70 5.17
N GLY A 348 21.73 0.52 5.70
CA GLY A 348 22.56 1.04 6.79
C GLY A 348 24.02 1.34 6.43
N VAL A 349 24.42 1.17 5.16
CA VAL A 349 25.78 1.41 4.70
C VAL A 349 25.91 2.81 4.12
N ARG A 350 27.00 3.50 4.48
CA ARG A 350 27.42 4.71 3.77
C ARG A 350 28.16 4.32 2.50
N SER A 351 27.69 4.77 1.34
CA SER A 351 28.22 4.35 0.04
C SER A 351 28.68 5.53 -0.80
N PRO A 352 29.84 5.44 -1.47
CA PRO A 352 30.30 6.45 -2.42
C PRO A 352 29.52 6.43 -3.74
N LEU A 353 28.65 5.43 -3.95
CA LEU A 353 27.79 5.35 -5.13
C LEU A 353 26.54 6.22 -5.01
N TRP A 354 26.31 6.80 -3.83
CA TRP A 354 25.34 7.86 -3.56
C TRP A 354 26.11 9.07 -3.03
N VAL A 355 26.05 10.19 -3.74
CA VAL A 355 26.84 11.39 -3.43
C VAL A 355 25.91 12.57 -3.19
N GLU A 356 26.01 13.18 -2.02
CA GLU A 356 25.39 14.47 -1.72
C GLU A 356 26.30 15.60 -2.20
N VAL A 357 25.82 16.39 -3.16
CA VAL A 357 26.49 17.60 -3.67
C VAL A 357 25.71 18.81 -3.16
N LEU A 358 26.36 19.64 -2.34
CA LEU A 358 25.72 20.77 -1.66
C LEU A 358 25.76 22.02 -2.53
N SER A 359 24.67 22.81 -2.52
CA SER A 359 24.51 24.03 -3.33
C SER A 359 25.51 25.16 -3.02
N GLY A 360 26.35 25.03 -1.99
CA GLY A 360 27.34 26.04 -1.59
C GLY A 360 28.78 25.54 -1.55
N GLY A 361 29.05 24.38 -2.17
CA GLY A 361 30.37 23.71 -2.20
C GLY A 361 31.09 23.82 -3.53
#